data_AF-F8A0J1-F1
#
_entry.id   AF-F8A0J1-F1
#
_cell.length_a   1.000
_cell.length_b   1.000
_cell.length_c   1.000
_cell.angle_alpha   90.00
_cell.angle_beta   90.00
_cell.angle_gamma   90.00
#
_symmetry.space_group_name_H-M   'P 1'
#
loop_
_entity.id
_entity.type
_entity.pdbx_description
1 polymer ?
#
loop_
_entity_poly.entity_id
_entity_poly.type
_entity_poly.pdbx_seq_one_letter_code
_entity_poly.pdbx_strand_id
1 'polypeptide(L)'
;MSDARGGYRSYTADGSWWTVRTYGSTYWVARVRHAEGGGYEVVQWFEAYAKAGWAAGAAAQLAYAQGVADAKAQVVRALHGALDEVGLGVPEPPVPVSRTPASQAPAELVLEADADLEPPN
;
A
#
# COMPACT_ATOMS: atom_id res chain seq x y z
N MET A 1 9.06 13.14 -11.39
CA MET A 1 10.29 12.57 -11.98
C MET A 1 10.06 11.08 -12.12
N SER A 2 9.79 10.62 -13.34
CA SER A 2 9.55 9.22 -13.64
C SER A 2 10.89 8.51 -13.65
N ASP A 3 11.16 7.68 -12.63
CA ASP A 3 12.34 6.84 -12.59
C ASP A 3 12.15 5.68 -13.58
N ALA A 4 12.30 6.01 -14.86
CA ALA A 4 12.12 5.13 -15.99
C ALA A 4 13.37 4.25 -16.16
N ARG A 5 13.72 3.49 -15.11
CA ARG A 5 14.36 2.18 -15.31
C ARG A 5 13.30 1.21 -15.83
N GLY A 6 12.72 1.54 -16.97
CA GLY A 6 11.78 0.73 -17.74
C GLY A 6 12.51 -0.46 -18.36
N GLY A 7 13.09 -1.30 -17.50
CA GLY A 7 13.48 -2.64 -17.87
C GLY A 7 12.22 -3.41 -18.25
N TYR A 8 12.36 -4.31 -19.21
CA TYR A 8 11.34 -5.19 -19.83
C TYR A 8 10.56 -6.11 -18.84
N ARG A 9 10.51 -5.80 -17.54
CA ARG A 9 10.17 -6.71 -16.44
C ARG A 9 9.30 -6.12 -15.31
N SER A 10 8.90 -4.84 -15.38
CA SER A 10 7.93 -4.30 -14.41
C SER A 10 6.51 -4.59 -14.91
N TYR A 11 5.92 -5.67 -14.38
CA TYR A 11 4.58 -6.14 -14.75
C TYR A 11 3.45 -5.49 -13.94
N THR A 12 3.78 -4.67 -12.94
CA THR A 12 2.81 -4.04 -12.03
C THR A 12 3.08 -2.55 -11.91
N ALA A 13 2.05 -1.78 -11.53
CA ALA A 13 2.11 -0.31 -11.50
C ALA A 13 3.15 0.25 -10.52
N ASP A 14 3.51 -0.51 -9.48
CA ASP A 14 4.54 -0.13 -8.50
C ASP A 14 5.94 -0.69 -8.83
N GLY A 15 6.12 -1.23 -10.04
CA GLY A 15 7.41 -1.69 -10.54
C GLY A 15 7.84 -3.07 -10.03
N SER A 16 7.03 -3.72 -9.21
CA SER A 16 7.30 -5.05 -8.66
C SER A 16 6.79 -6.20 -9.55
N TRP A 17 7.16 -7.44 -9.24
CA TRP A 17 6.63 -8.63 -9.90
C TRP A 17 6.64 -9.84 -8.98
N TRP A 18 5.76 -10.80 -9.27
CA TRP A 18 5.70 -12.10 -8.60
C TRP A 18 6.72 -13.07 -9.20
N THR A 19 7.41 -13.81 -8.35
CA THR A 19 8.43 -14.78 -8.73
C THR A 19 8.45 -15.96 -7.76
N VAL A 20 9.16 -17.01 -8.13
CA VAL A 20 9.40 -18.18 -7.30
C VAL A 20 10.86 -18.20 -6.87
N ARG A 21 11.11 -18.37 -5.58
CA ARG A 21 12.45 -18.55 -5.01
C ARG A 21 12.57 -19.93 -4.37
N THR A 22 13.67 -20.62 -4.65
CA THR A 22 13.94 -21.95 -4.08
C THR A 22 14.81 -21.83 -2.85
N TYR A 23 14.37 -22.43 -1.74
CA TYR A 23 15.15 -22.57 -0.52
C TYR A 23 15.15 -24.04 -0.10
N GLY A 24 16.30 -24.71 -0.25
CA GLY A 24 16.39 -26.16 -0.09
C GLY A 24 15.45 -26.88 -1.06
N SER A 25 14.53 -27.67 -0.51
CA SER A 25 13.51 -28.41 -1.27
C SER A 25 12.17 -27.66 -1.44
N THR A 26 12.09 -26.41 -0.96
CA THR A 26 10.83 -25.65 -0.89
C THR A 26 10.82 -24.50 -1.89
N TYR A 27 9.69 -24.31 -2.57
CA TYR A 27 9.47 -23.27 -3.56
C TYR A 27 8.58 -22.17 -2.98
N TRP A 28 9.14 -21.00 -2.76
CA TRP A 28 8.43 -19.87 -2.16
C TRP A 28 7.96 -18.88 -3.22
N VAL A 29 6.70 -18.50 -3.16
CA VAL A 29 6.18 -17.40 -3.97
C VAL A 29 6.45 -16.08 -3.25
N ALA A 30 7.13 -15.19 -3.95
CA ALA A 30 7.53 -13.89 -3.43
C ALA A 30 7.28 -12.81 -4.48
N ARG A 31 6.93 -11.62 -3.99
CA ARG A 31 6.89 -10.40 -4.79
C ARG A 31 8.17 -9.63 -4.55
N VAL A 32 8.81 -9.20 -5.61
CA VAL A 32 10.10 -8.51 -5.56
C VAL A 32 10.03 -7.21 -6.33
N ARG A 33 10.88 -6.25 -5.98
CA ARG A 33 11.13 -5.04 -6.77
C ARG A 33 12.61 -4.78 -6.89
N HIS A 34 12.98 -3.89 -7.80
CA HIS A 34 14.34 -3.37 -7.88
C HIS A 34 14.65 -2.51 -6.67
N ALA A 35 15.77 -2.80 -6.00
CA ALA A 35 16.26 -1.98 -4.89
C ALA A 35 17.05 -0.78 -5.43
N GLU A 36 17.01 0.35 -4.71
CA GLU A 36 17.66 1.60 -5.12
C GLU A 36 19.18 1.46 -5.33
N GLY A 37 19.84 0.65 -4.49
CA GLY A 37 21.28 0.34 -4.57
C GLY A 37 21.66 -0.78 -5.54
N GLY A 38 20.73 -1.25 -6.37
CA GLY A 38 20.93 -2.40 -7.26
C GLY A 38 20.51 -3.73 -6.61
N GLY A 39 20.24 -4.72 -7.45
CA GLY A 39 19.70 -6.02 -7.03
C GLY A 39 18.18 -6.01 -6.88
N TYR A 40 17.68 -6.96 -6.08
CA TYR A 40 16.26 -7.22 -5.90
C TYR A 40 15.93 -7.35 -4.42
N GLU A 41 14.94 -6.60 -3.95
CA GLU A 41 14.39 -6.74 -2.60
C GLU A 41 13.06 -7.50 -2.66
N VAL A 42 12.79 -8.30 -1.63
CA VAL A 42 11.50 -8.97 -1.46
C VAL A 42 10.57 -8.01 -0.73
N VAL A 43 9.47 -7.65 -1.38
CA VAL A 43 8.45 -6.76 -0.80
C VAL A 43 7.33 -7.54 -0.12
N GLN A 44 7.12 -8.80 -0.53
CA GLN A 44 6.08 -9.63 0.05
C GLN A 44 6.41 -11.11 -0.12
N TRP A 45 6.20 -11.89 0.94
CA TRP A 45 6.13 -13.35 0.86
C TRP A 45 4.67 -13.77 0.82
N PHE A 46 4.34 -14.78 0.01
CA PHE A 46 2.99 -15.32 -0.07
C PHE A 46 2.90 -16.69 0.60
N GLU A 47 3.37 -17.74 -0.08
CA GLU A 47 3.25 -19.11 0.42
C GLU A 47 4.38 -19.99 -0.12
N ALA A 48 4.65 -21.07 0.61
CA ALA A 48 5.58 -22.12 0.25
C ALA A 48 4.87 -23.31 -0.39
N TYR A 49 5.47 -23.89 -1.42
CA TYR A 49 4.97 -25.05 -2.13
C TYR A 49 6.04 -26.15 -2.19
N ALA A 50 5.58 -27.40 -2.16
CA ALA A 50 6.45 -28.58 -2.32
C ALA A 50 6.90 -28.79 -3.78
N LYS A 51 6.21 -28.19 -4.77
CA LYS A 51 6.50 -28.37 -6.20
C LYS A 51 6.63 -27.02 -6.90
N ALA A 52 7.66 -26.91 -7.75
CA ALA A 52 7.93 -25.71 -8.54
C ALA A 52 6.73 -25.27 -9.38
N GLY A 53 6.05 -26.21 -10.04
CA GLY A 53 4.90 -25.91 -10.89
C GLY A 53 3.71 -25.33 -10.13
N TRP A 54 3.52 -25.72 -8.86
CA TRP A 54 2.44 -25.16 -8.03
C TRP A 54 2.77 -23.74 -7.61
N ALA A 55 4.00 -23.48 -7.16
CA ALA A 55 4.47 -22.13 -6.87
C ALA A 55 4.40 -21.22 -8.11
N ALA A 56 4.81 -21.72 -9.28
CA ALA A 56 4.76 -20.96 -10.52
C ALA A 56 3.33 -20.63 -10.93
N GLY A 57 2.41 -21.59 -10.80
CA GLY A 57 0.98 -21.37 -11.04
C GLY A 57 0.39 -20.31 -10.11
N ALA A 58 0.69 -20.39 -8.81
CA ALA A 58 0.26 -19.40 -7.82
C ALA A 58 0.83 -18.00 -8.12
N ALA A 59 2.13 -17.91 -8.42
CA ALA A 59 2.78 -16.65 -8.80
C ALA A 59 2.13 -16.03 -10.05
N ALA A 60 1.80 -16.84 -11.05
CA ALA A 60 1.12 -16.38 -12.27
C ALA A 60 -0.30 -15.87 -11.98
N GLN A 61 -1.06 -16.55 -11.14
CA GLN A 61 -2.41 -16.11 -10.73
C GLN A 61 -2.36 -14.79 -9.97
N LEU A 62 -1.41 -14.65 -9.04
CA LEU A 62 -1.20 -13.40 -8.29
C LEU A 62 -0.79 -12.26 -9.21
N ALA A 63 0.12 -12.51 -10.15
CA ALA A 63 0.50 -11.52 -11.15
C ALA A 63 -0.68 -11.08 -12.02
N TYR A 64 -1.51 -12.02 -12.47
CA TYR A 64 -2.70 -11.70 -13.25
C TYR A 64 -3.72 -10.88 -12.45
N ALA A 65 -4.05 -11.31 -11.24
CA ALA A 65 -5.00 -10.61 -10.39
C ALA A 65 -4.55 -9.18 -10.10
N GLN A 66 -3.26 -9.00 -9.84
CA GLN A 66 -2.69 -7.69 -9.63
C GLN A 66 -2.72 -6.82 -10.89
N GLY A 67 -2.33 -7.37 -12.05
CA GLY A 67 -2.40 -6.64 -13.32
C GLY A 67 -3.81 -6.16 -13.65
N VAL A 68 -4.84 -6.97 -13.36
CA VAL A 68 -6.25 -6.56 -13.50
C VAL A 68 -6.61 -5.42 -12.55
N ALA A 69 -6.17 -5.49 -11.30
CA ALA A 69 -6.43 -4.42 -10.31
C ALA A 69 -5.75 -3.10 -10.72
N ASP A 70 -4.50 -3.17 -11.17
CA ASP A 70 -3.72 -2.01 -11.62
C ASP A 70 -4.36 -1.36 -12.86
N ALA A 71 -4.78 -2.17 -13.84
CA ALA A 71 -5.48 -1.69 -15.03
C ALA A 71 -6.80 -1.00 -14.68
N LYS A 72 -7.60 -1.59 -13.78
CA LYS A 72 -8.84 -0.97 -13.29
C LYS A 72 -8.54 0.37 -12.60
N ALA A 73 -7.55 0.42 -11.72
CA ALA A 73 -7.16 1.64 -11.04
C ALA A 73 -6.69 2.74 -12.02
N GLN A 74 -5.97 2.36 -13.08
CA GLN A 74 -5.56 3.28 -14.13
C GLN A 74 -6.75 3.87 -14.89
N VAL A 75 -7.72 3.04 -15.27
CA VAL A 75 -8.96 3.50 -15.94
C VAL A 75 -9.75 4.44 -15.04
N VAL A 76 -9.91 4.08 -13.76
CA VAL A 76 -10.63 4.92 -12.79
C VAL A 76 -9.94 6.27 -12.63
N ARG A 77 -8.61 6.30 -12.50
CA ARG A 77 -7.85 7.56 -12.41
C ARG A 77 -7.99 8.42 -13.67
N ALA A 78 -7.89 7.82 -14.84
CA ALA A 78 -8.06 8.53 -16.11
C ALA A 78 -9.47 9.12 -16.25
N LEU A 79 -10.49 8.37 -15.84
CA LEU A 79 -11.88 8.84 -15.86
C LEU A 79 -12.08 10.02 -14.90
N HIS A 80 -11.59 9.92 -13.66
CA HIS A 80 -11.70 11.04 -12.71
C HIS A 80 -10.98 12.28 -13.22
N GLY A 81 -9.76 12.13 -13.76
CA GLY A 81 -9.05 13.27 -14.36
C GLY A 81 -9.81 13.91 -15.52
N ALA A 82 -10.40 13.11 -16.41
CA ALA A 82 -11.21 13.64 -17.50
C ALA A 82 -12.49 14.34 -17.02
N LEU A 83 -13.13 13.85 -15.94
CA LEU A 83 -14.29 14.49 -15.32
C LEU A 83 -13.90 15.83 -14.66
N ASP A 84 -12.75 15.87 -13.98
CA ASP A 84 -12.22 17.09 -13.37
C ASP A 84 -11.94 18.17 -14.44
N GLU A 85 -11.37 17.78 -15.60
CA GLU A 85 -11.10 18.70 -16.71
C GLU A 85 -12.36 19.37 -17.28
N VAL A 86 -13.49 18.67 -17.33
CA VAL A 86 -14.77 19.22 -17.81
C VAL A 86 -15.62 19.86 -16.70
N GLY A 87 -15.08 19.99 -15.48
CA GLY A 87 -15.77 20.57 -14.33
C GLY A 87 -16.88 19.69 -13.77
N LEU A 88 -16.91 18.39 -14.12
CA LEU A 88 -17.79 17.37 -13.56
C LEU A 88 -17.09 16.53 -12.48
N GLY A 89 -15.92 16.98 -12.03
CA GLY A 89 -15.19 16.43 -10.90
C GLY A 89 -16.05 16.39 -9.64
N VAL A 90 -15.76 15.43 -8.75
CA VAL A 90 -16.44 15.36 -7.45
C VAL A 90 -16.17 16.68 -6.72
N PRO A 91 -17.21 17.43 -6.29
CA PRO A 91 -17.00 18.69 -5.60
C PRO A 91 -16.16 18.44 -4.35
N GLU A 92 -15.12 19.27 -4.15
CA GLU A 92 -14.31 19.21 -2.94
C GLU A 92 -15.24 19.31 -1.73
N PRO A 93 -15.20 18.33 -0.79
CA PRO A 93 -16.05 18.39 0.38
C PRO A 93 -15.71 19.68 1.14
N PRO A 94 -16.71 20.46 1.59
CA PRO A 94 -16.44 21.73 2.25
C PRO A 94 -15.53 21.48 3.45
N VAL A 95 -14.38 22.15 3.47
CA VAL A 95 -13.47 22.15 4.62
C VAL A 95 -14.28 22.52 5.86
N PRO A 96 -14.28 21.68 6.92
CA PRO A 96 -15.01 22.01 8.13
C PRO A 96 -14.47 23.33 8.67
N VAL A 97 -15.34 24.34 8.71
CA VAL A 97 -15.02 25.64 9.27
C VAL A 97 -14.60 25.39 10.72
N SER A 98 -13.31 25.55 11.00
CA SER A 98 -12.78 25.47 12.37
C SER A 98 -13.54 26.50 13.20
N ARG A 99 -14.42 26.02 14.07
CA ARG A 99 -15.08 26.88 15.05
C ARG A 99 -13.96 27.47 15.91
N THR A 100 -13.84 28.78 15.82
CA THR A 100 -13.27 29.77 16.75
C THR A 100 -12.42 29.19 17.90
N PRO A 101 -11.17 29.63 18.10
CA PRO A 101 -10.39 29.22 19.26
C PRO A 101 -11.17 29.63 20.52
N ALA A 102 -11.50 28.65 21.36
CA ALA A 102 -12.13 28.92 22.64
C ALA A 102 -11.15 29.77 23.46
N SER A 103 -11.58 31.02 23.66
CA SER A 103 -10.97 32.03 24.51
C SER A 103 -10.53 31.43 25.84
N GLN A 104 -9.30 31.73 26.23
CA GLN A 104 -8.78 31.52 27.57
C GLN A 104 -9.69 32.15 28.63
N ALA A 105 -9.95 31.43 29.72
CA ALA A 105 -10.00 31.89 31.13
C ALA A 105 -10.52 30.76 32.05
N PRO A 106 -10.24 30.79 33.36
CA PRO A 106 -8.92 30.76 34.02
C PRO A 106 -8.77 29.49 34.89
N ALA A 107 -7.55 29.25 35.37
CA ALA A 107 -7.27 28.20 36.36
C ALA A 107 -7.88 28.54 37.72
N GLU A 108 -8.60 27.60 38.32
CA GLU A 108 -8.94 27.63 39.75
C GLU A 108 -8.69 26.24 40.35
N LEU A 109 -8.22 26.26 41.60
CA LEU A 109 -7.43 25.24 42.29
C LEU A 109 -8.25 24.08 42.90
N VAL A 110 -7.61 22.90 42.88
CA VAL A 110 -7.45 21.92 43.98
C VAL A 110 -8.69 21.31 44.65
N LEU A 111 -8.76 19.97 44.60
CA LEU A 111 -8.95 19.13 45.80
C LEU A 111 -8.53 17.68 45.51
N GLU A 112 -7.56 17.19 46.28
CA GLU A 112 -7.00 15.83 46.27
C GLU A 112 -8.01 14.77 46.75
N ALA A 113 -7.92 13.54 46.24
CA ALA A 113 -7.98 12.31 47.04
C ALA A 113 -7.71 11.07 46.15
N ASP A 114 -6.63 10.37 46.48
CA ASP A 114 -6.40 8.91 46.42
C ASP A 114 -7.07 8.04 45.35
N ALA A 115 -6.25 7.33 44.55
CA ALA A 115 -5.91 5.93 44.83
C ALA A 115 -5.18 5.28 43.65
N ASP A 116 -4.08 4.61 43.96
CA ASP A 116 -3.35 3.65 43.13
C ASP A 116 -4.24 2.68 42.34
N LEU A 117 -3.85 2.36 41.10
CA LEU A 117 -3.85 0.98 40.56
C LEU A 117 -3.19 0.92 39.15
N GLU A 118 -2.14 0.10 39.05
CA GLU A 118 -1.36 -0.24 37.84
C GLU A 118 -2.17 -0.96 36.72
N PRO A 119 -1.69 -0.94 35.46
CA PRO A 119 -2.33 -1.62 34.33
C PRO A 119 -1.98 -3.13 34.23
N PRO A 120 -2.88 -3.98 33.68
CA PRO A 120 -2.59 -5.39 33.44
C PRO A 120 -1.82 -5.65 32.13
N ASN A 121 -0.91 -6.63 32.21
CA ASN A 121 0.03 -7.22 31.22
C ASN A 121 -0.30 -7.14 29.72
#